data_AF-A9UVQ5-F1
#
_entry.id   AF-A9UVQ5-F1
#
_cell.length_a   1.000
_cell.length_b   1.000
_cell.length_c   1.000
_cell.angle_alpha   90.00
_cell.angle_beta   90.00
_cell.angle_gamma   90.00
#
_symmetry.space_group_name_H-M   'P 1'
#
loop_
_entity.id
_entity.type
_entity.pdbx_description
1 polymer ?
#
loop_
_entity_poly.entity_id
_entity_poly.type
_entity_poly.pdbx_seq_one_letter_code
_entity_poly.pdbx_strand_id
1 'polypeptide(L)'
;MVGLVVLMLGAWSALSEGRRFYDTMLPIVSEVTWLPEPSGHPTHATDSFVGSPSIVKLNATHFLASHDRFFHEEPGTAYIYISPDLVKWVPLANVTPMYWAQLFVHQGHAYIQGVSDDTSRGDIVISRMAPDGTWTKPSVLQAGSSTTGYHCAPTPVVQQDGALYRALEQGSDNTPGNLAVVVLVGNASCSDLTVPSCWQLTTPLVWNPAWIGQSTVSGTPWEEAGAIVTKNGSIAVMVRLDGPVEACQTLEECNRAALLSLDTGSLELHFADIVAFPSSCNKFAVKLLSDQGHDGQYFALTNPVTLVPVTSYGIGTCGQRNVVKLTSSPDLIHWHDCGIVLWDDTGLAVNDSLAYTGLQYIDYIYEDTNLYAAVRAGYRGSVTYHDANRLLVANITDIWARCNLTASGRRP
;
A
#
# COMPACT_ATOMS: atom_id res chain seq x y z
N MET A 1 -6.15 20.65 51.97
CA MET A 1 -6.42 21.72 50.97
C MET A 1 -5.13 21.96 50.19
N VAL A 2 -4.86 21.14 49.17
CA VAL A 2 -3.91 21.43 48.09
C VAL A 2 -4.47 20.71 46.87
N GLY A 3 -4.89 21.50 45.88
CA GLY A 3 -5.59 21.04 44.68
C GLY A 3 -4.62 20.39 43.70
N LEU A 4 -5.05 19.28 43.13
CA LEU A 4 -4.42 18.64 41.99
C LEU A 4 -4.92 19.36 40.73
N VAL A 5 -4.04 20.12 40.07
CA VAL A 5 -4.30 20.71 38.76
C VAL A 5 -4.17 19.60 37.72
N VAL A 6 -5.30 19.11 37.22
CA VAL A 6 -5.36 18.31 36.00
C VAL A 6 -5.19 19.27 34.83
N LEU A 7 -3.99 19.27 34.24
CA LEU A 7 -3.73 19.93 32.97
C LEU A 7 -4.45 19.15 31.87
N MET A 8 -5.55 19.73 31.38
CA MET A 8 -6.22 19.32 30.16
C MET A 8 -5.25 19.46 28.99
N LEU A 9 -4.83 18.33 28.41
CA LEU A 9 -4.26 18.30 27.07
C LEU A 9 -5.37 18.53 26.06
N GLY A 10 -5.11 19.47 25.16
CA GLY A 10 -6.09 20.13 24.31
C GLY A 10 -6.69 19.26 23.21
N ALA A 11 -7.89 19.70 22.80
CA ALA A 11 -8.54 19.54 21.50
C ALA A 11 -8.34 18.18 20.77
N TRP A 12 -9.17 17.21 21.16
CA TRP A 12 -9.60 16.16 20.24
C TRP A 12 -10.46 16.81 19.14
N SER A 13 -9.89 17.03 17.95
CA SER A 13 -10.71 17.19 16.75
C SER A 13 -11.29 15.82 16.39
N ALA A 14 -12.56 15.81 15.97
CA ALA A 14 -13.41 14.63 15.92
C ALA A 14 -12.86 13.50 15.01
N LEU A 15 -12.16 12.53 15.58
CA LEU A 15 -11.98 11.21 14.98
C LEU A 15 -13.27 10.42 15.23
N SER A 16 -14.02 10.17 14.17
CA SER A 16 -15.27 9.40 14.24
C SER A 16 -14.98 7.93 14.56
N GLU A 17 -15.78 7.31 15.42
CA GLU A 17 -15.81 5.84 15.49
C GLU A 17 -16.23 5.30 14.12
N GLY A 18 -15.53 4.25 13.65
CA GLY A 18 -15.87 3.61 12.40
C GLY A 18 -17.29 3.03 12.41
N ARG A 19 -18.00 3.13 11.29
CA ARG A 19 -19.40 2.72 11.15
C ARG A 19 -19.57 1.68 10.04
N ARG A 20 -20.61 0.85 10.16
CA ARG A 20 -21.06 0.02 9.03
C ARG A 20 -21.54 0.91 7.90
N PHE A 21 -21.10 0.58 6.70
CA PHE A 21 -21.42 1.31 5.48
C PHE A 21 -22.50 0.53 4.71
N TYR A 22 -23.73 1.04 4.66
CA TYR A 22 -24.91 0.27 4.22
C TYR A 22 -25.52 0.73 2.90
N ASP A 23 -24.95 1.75 2.28
CA ASP A 23 -25.45 2.32 1.04
C ASP A 23 -24.41 2.16 -0.04
N THR A 24 -24.21 0.94 -0.55
CA THR A 24 -23.32 0.64 -1.68
C THR A 24 -23.59 -0.76 -2.22
N MET A 25 -23.36 -0.95 -3.52
CA MET A 25 -23.34 -2.27 -4.16
C MET A 25 -21.99 -2.98 -3.95
N LEU A 26 -21.02 -2.28 -3.38
CA LEU A 26 -19.68 -2.76 -3.12
C LEU A 26 -19.65 -3.63 -1.86
N PRO A 27 -18.72 -4.59 -1.77
CA PRO A 27 -18.51 -5.40 -0.58
C PRO A 27 -17.84 -4.63 0.59
N ILE A 28 -18.19 -3.36 0.81
CA ILE A 28 -17.68 -2.57 1.94
C ILE A 28 -18.36 -3.03 3.23
N VAL A 29 -17.57 -3.40 4.23
CA VAL A 29 -18.07 -3.85 5.54
C VAL A 29 -18.01 -2.73 6.59
N SER A 30 -17.08 -1.79 6.45
CA SER A 30 -16.97 -0.64 7.35
C SER A 30 -16.22 0.53 6.76
N GLU A 31 -16.50 1.71 7.31
CA GLU A 31 -15.68 2.91 7.20
C GLU A 31 -14.83 3.06 8.47
N VAL A 32 -13.50 3.10 8.32
CA VAL A 32 -12.56 3.30 9.45
C VAL A 32 -12.48 4.77 9.81
N THR A 33 -12.40 5.63 8.79
CA THR A 33 -12.40 7.09 8.96
C THR A 33 -13.00 7.77 7.74
N TRP A 34 -13.56 8.95 7.98
CA TRP A 34 -14.06 9.87 6.97
C TRP A 34 -13.65 11.30 7.33
N LEU A 35 -13.02 11.96 6.36
CA LEU A 35 -12.71 13.38 6.39
C LEU A 35 -13.84 14.10 5.64
N PRO A 36 -14.56 15.04 6.27
CA PRO A 36 -15.66 15.74 5.63
C PRO A 36 -15.17 16.61 4.46
N GLU A 37 -16.10 17.01 3.59
CA GLU A 37 -15.79 17.94 2.50
C GLU A 37 -15.14 19.22 3.04
N PRO A 38 -14.10 19.73 2.35
CA PRO A 38 -13.49 21.01 2.68
C PRO A 38 -14.51 22.13 2.82
N SER A 39 -14.30 23.02 3.79
CA SER A 39 -15.18 24.17 4.03
C SER A 39 -14.97 25.25 2.96
N GLY A 40 -15.49 25.04 1.75
CA GLY A 40 -15.84 26.05 0.75
C GLY A 40 -14.78 27.06 0.30
N HIS A 41 -13.49 26.88 0.61
CA HIS A 41 -12.43 27.80 0.20
C HIS A 41 -11.99 27.44 -1.24
N PRO A 42 -11.88 28.41 -2.17
CA PRO A 42 -11.55 28.15 -3.59
C PRO A 42 -10.12 27.62 -3.83
N THR A 43 -9.40 27.28 -2.78
CA THR A 43 -8.06 26.71 -2.82
C THR A 43 -8.02 25.59 -1.78
N HIS A 44 -8.07 24.33 -2.21
CA HIS A 44 -7.93 23.12 -1.38
C HIS A 44 -6.54 22.98 -0.69
N ALA A 45 -5.73 24.06 -0.72
CA ALA A 45 -4.39 24.17 -0.17
C ALA A 45 -4.34 24.29 1.37
N THR A 46 -5.41 23.90 2.07
CA THR A 46 -5.44 23.82 3.55
C THR A 46 -6.00 22.49 4.04
N ASP A 47 -6.38 21.59 3.13
CA ASP A 47 -7.01 20.32 3.45
C ASP A 47 -5.97 19.21 3.55
N SER A 48 -6.28 18.18 4.34
CA SER A 48 -5.51 16.94 4.42
C SER A 48 -6.38 15.77 3.99
N PHE A 49 -5.79 14.78 3.33
CA PHE A 49 -6.50 13.68 2.69
C PHE A 49 -5.96 12.33 3.15
N VAL A 50 -6.80 11.30 3.19
CA VAL A 50 -6.42 9.95 3.65
C VAL A 50 -5.39 9.34 2.69
N GLY A 51 -4.20 9.00 3.20
CA GLY A 51 -3.13 8.35 2.46
C GLY A 51 -2.85 6.91 2.94
N SER A 52 -1.98 6.20 2.22
CA SER A 52 -1.25 5.01 2.68
C SER A 52 -1.99 4.02 3.61
N PRO A 53 -3.07 3.37 3.16
CA PRO A 53 -3.82 2.44 3.97
C PRO A 53 -2.99 1.18 4.26
N SER A 54 -3.05 0.68 5.49
CA SER A 54 -2.49 -0.62 5.87
C SER A 54 -3.43 -1.37 6.80
N ILE A 55 -3.42 -2.70 6.75
CA ILE A 55 -4.23 -3.57 7.61
C ILE A 55 -3.47 -4.84 7.99
N VAL A 56 -3.56 -5.23 9.26
CA VAL A 56 -2.95 -6.46 9.76
C VAL A 56 -3.82 -7.13 10.83
N LYS A 57 -3.80 -8.45 10.89
CA LYS A 57 -4.33 -9.21 12.02
C LYS A 57 -3.33 -9.20 13.16
N LEU A 58 -3.67 -8.53 14.26
CA LEU A 58 -2.81 -8.42 15.45
C LEU A 58 -2.73 -9.75 16.19
N ASN A 59 -3.89 -10.39 16.39
CA ASN A 59 -4.03 -11.67 17.06
C ASN A 59 -5.35 -12.35 16.64
N ALA A 60 -5.70 -13.47 17.28
CA ALA A 60 -6.91 -14.23 16.96
C ALA A 60 -8.23 -13.44 17.01
N THR A 61 -8.25 -12.29 17.70
CA THR A 61 -9.48 -11.54 18.01
C THR A 61 -9.40 -10.06 17.65
N HIS A 62 -8.26 -9.57 17.17
CA HIS A 62 -8.07 -8.15 16.91
C HIS A 62 -7.30 -7.89 15.62
N PHE A 63 -7.67 -6.80 14.98
CA PHE A 63 -7.09 -6.29 13.74
C PHE A 63 -6.67 -4.84 13.96
N LEU A 64 -5.61 -4.43 13.26
CA LEU A 64 -5.17 -3.05 13.20
C LEU A 64 -5.33 -2.55 11.77
N ALA A 65 -5.75 -1.29 11.65
CA ALA A 65 -5.71 -0.55 10.39
C ALA A 65 -4.99 0.78 10.63
N SER A 66 -4.29 1.27 9.62
CA SER A 66 -3.67 2.59 9.68
C SER A 66 -3.81 3.35 8.38
N HIS A 67 -3.65 4.66 8.47
CA HIS A 67 -3.43 5.56 7.35
C HIS A 67 -2.59 6.75 7.82
N ASP A 68 -1.90 7.42 6.91
CA ASP A 68 -1.39 8.78 7.12
C ASP A 68 -2.36 9.79 6.49
N ARG A 69 -2.06 11.09 6.59
CA ARG A 69 -2.71 12.08 5.73
C ARG A 69 -1.67 12.83 4.94
N PHE A 70 -1.98 13.07 3.67
CA PHE A 70 -1.14 13.86 2.78
C PHE A 70 -1.78 15.22 2.50
N PHE A 71 -0.94 16.16 2.07
CA PHE A 71 -1.19 17.60 2.07
C PHE A 71 -1.34 18.20 3.49
N HIS A 72 -0.49 19.18 3.79
CA HIS A 72 -0.55 20.03 4.99
C HIS A 72 -0.53 19.29 6.34
N GLU A 73 0.01 18.07 6.39
CA GLU A 73 0.26 17.33 7.64
C GLU A 73 1.76 17.22 7.90
N GLU A 74 2.27 18.14 8.72
CA GLU A 74 3.68 18.19 9.12
C GLU A 74 3.81 18.29 10.64
N PRO A 75 4.56 17.39 11.30
CA PRO A 75 5.22 16.21 10.74
C PRO A 75 4.22 15.11 10.31
N GLY A 76 4.59 14.33 9.30
CA GLY A 76 3.83 13.16 8.86
C GLY A 76 3.46 12.23 10.04
N THR A 77 2.20 11.82 10.08
CA THR A 77 1.64 11.06 11.22
C THR A 77 0.81 9.88 10.72
N ALA A 78 1.10 8.68 11.24
CA ALA A 78 0.27 7.50 11.02
C ALA A 78 -0.77 7.37 12.14
N TYR A 79 -2.05 7.36 11.74
CA TYR A 79 -3.20 7.13 12.60
C TYR A 79 -3.53 5.65 12.64
N ILE A 80 -3.60 5.06 13.82
CA ILE A 80 -3.81 3.62 14.02
C ILE A 80 -5.17 3.40 14.69
N TYR A 81 -5.91 2.43 14.18
CA TYR A 81 -7.22 2.02 14.66
C TYR A 81 -7.19 0.53 14.98
N ILE A 82 -8.01 0.11 15.94
CA ILE A 82 -8.17 -1.29 16.32
C ILE A 82 -9.62 -1.73 16.14
N SER A 83 -9.82 -2.97 15.72
CA SER A 83 -11.14 -3.59 15.58
C SER A 83 -11.12 -5.04 16.06
N PRO A 84 -12.16 -5.49 16.79
CA PRO A 84 -12.31 -6.90 17.14
C PRO A 84 -12.98 -7.72 16.02
N ASP A 85 -13.59 -7.08 15.02
CA ASP A 85 -14.52 -7.71 14.09
C ASP A 85 -14.42 -7.20 12.64
N LEU A 86 -13.45 -6.33 12.33
CA LEU A 86 -13.26 -5.64 11.04
C LEU A 86 -14.43 -4.72 10.66
N VAL A 87 -15.36 -4.48 11.57
CA VAL A 87 -16.60 -3.74 11.33
C VAL A 87 -16.63 -2.46 12.16
N LYS A 88 -16.34 -2.57 13.47
CA LYS A 88 -16.22 -1.42 14.36
C LYS A 88 -14.76 -1.10 14.58
N TRP A 89 -14.35 0.11 14.22
CA TRP A 89 -13.00 0.61 14.40
C TRP A 89 -12.98 1.72 15.44
N VAL A 90 -12.03 1.64 16.38
CA VAL A 90 -11.79 2.70 17.36
C VAL A 90 -10.35 3.22 17.21
N PRO A 91 -10.12 4.54 17.32
CA PRO A 91 -8.77 5.09 17.35
C PRO A 91 -7.96 4.46 18.48
N LEU A 92 -6.72 4.07 18.19
CA LEU A 92 -5.79 3.46 19.14
C LEU A 92 -4.62 4.38 19.46
N ALA A 93 -3.93 4.89 18.44
CA ALA A 93 -2.73 5.70 18.62
C ALA A 93 -2.40 6.54 17.38
N ASN A 94 -1.55 7.55 17.58
CA ASN A 94 -0.90 8.30 16.51
C ASN A 94 0.62 8.09 16.64
N VAL A 95 1.29 7.80 15.53
CA VAL A 95 2.73 7.55 15.48
C VAL A 95 3.38 8.61 14.60
N THR A 96 4.34 9.34 15.18
CA THR A 96 4.95 10.53 14.55
C THR A 96 6.44 10.60 14.90
N PRO A 97 7.35 10.89 13.95
CA PRO A 97 7.11 11.01 12.51
C PRO A 97 6.89 9.63 11.84
N MET A 98 5.92 9.53 10.93
CA MET A 98 5.64 8.30 10.18
C MET A 98 4.78 8.60 8.95
N TYR A 99 5.24 8.16 7.78
CA TYR A 99 4.56 8.34 6.49
C TYR A 99 4.76 7.12 5.57
N TRP A 100 3.85 6.92 4.62
CA TRP A 100 3.81 5.78 3.68
C TRP A 100 3.96 4.41 4.35
N ALA A 101 3.34 4.27 5.51
CA ALA A 101 3.71 3.22 6.44
C ALA A 101 2.92 1.91 6.29
N GLN A 102 3.60 0.78 6.53
CA GLN A 102 3.03 -0.56 6.53
C GLN A 102 3.00 -1.13 7.95
N LEU A 103 1.84 -1.63 8.37
CA LEU A 103 1.68 -2.47 9.56
C LEU A 103 2.10 -3.91 9.27
N PHE A 104 2.80 -4.53 10.22
CA PHE A 104 3.09 -5.96 10.20
C PHE A 104 3.18 -6.53 11.62
N VAL A 105 2.99 -7.83 11.74
CA VAL A 105 3.13 -8.55 13.00
C VAL A 105 4.29 -9.52 12.89
N HIS A 106 5.19 -9.47 13.87
CA HIS A 106 6.30 -10.40 13.97
C HIS A 106 6.45 -10.87 15.41
N GLN A 107 6.51 -12.18 15.61
CA GLN A 107 6.61 -12.82 16.93
C GLN A 107 5.59 -12.29 17.96
N GLY A 108 4.34 -12.08 17.54
CA GLY A 108 3.25 -11.61 18.40
C GLY A 108 3.31 -10.11 18.75
N HIS A 109 4.24 -9.35 18.16
CA HIS A 109 4.32 -7.90 18.31
C HIS A 109 3.92 -7.20 17.01
N ALA A 110 3.12 -6.14 17.12
CA ALA A 110 2.81 -5.27 16.00
C ALA A 110 3.89 -4.18 15.84
N TYR A 111 4.22 -3.92 14.59
CA TYR A 111 5.15 -2.91 14.15
C TYR A 111 4.52 -2.09 13.03
N ILE A 112 4.98 -0.85 12.91
CA ILE A 112 4.68 0.03 11.79
C ILE A 112 6.00 0.61 11.29
N GLN A 113 6.29 0.44 10.00
CA GLN A 113 7.50 0.98 9.38
C GLN A 113 7.09 1.89 8.23
N GLY A 114 7.79 2.99 8.05
CA GLY A 114 7.58 3.93 6.96
C GLY A 114 8.80 4.83 6.81
N VAL A 115 8.57 6.04 6.32
CA VAL A 115 9.58 7.12 6.29
C VAL A 115 9.21 8.24 7.26
N SER A 116 10.18 9.06 7.65
CA SER A 116 9.95 10.15 8.62
C SER A 116 9.19 11.34 8.04
N ASP A 117 9.26 11.56 6.74
CA ASP A 117 8.60 12.65 6.04
C ASP A 117 8.30 12.24 4.61
N ASP A 118 7.45 13.01 3.93
CA ASP A 118 7.08 12.81 2.53
C ASP A 118 7.99 13.58 1.57
N THR A 119 9.11 14.10 2.08
CA THR A 119 10.15 14.76 1.31
C THR A 119 11.19 13.74 0.87
N SER A 120 12.05 14.12 -0.08
CA SER A 120 13.09 13.23 -0.60
C SER A 120 14.29 13.02 0.31
N ARG A 121 14.13 13.34 1.59
CA ARG A 121 15.20 13.33 2.60
C ARG A 121 14.81 12.53 3.83
N GLY A 122 13.63 11.92 3.85
CA GLY A 122 13.15 11.14 4.98
C GLY A 122 14.05 9.96 5.33
N ASP A 123 14.11 9.67 6.63
CA ASP A 123 14.73 8.50 7.21
C ASP A 123 13.81 7.27 7.07
N ILE A 124 14.36 6.07 6.96
CA ILE A 124 13.58 4.85 7.21
C ILE A 124 13.34 4.74 8.71
N VAL A 125 12.08 4.72 9.13
CA VAL A 125 11.69 4.70 10.55
C VAL A 125 10.75 3.54 10.88
N ILE A 126 10.82 3.04 12.12
CA ILE A 126 9.95 1.98 12.64
C ILE A 126 9.48 2.29 14.05
N SER A 127 8.25 1.91 14.37
CA SER A 127 7.70 1.91 15.72
C SER A 127 7.09 0.55 16.06
N ARG A 128 6.98 0.25 17.35
CA ARG A 128 6.46 -1.00 17.91
C ARG A 128 5.33 -0.71 18.89
N MET A 129 4.31 -1.55 18.86
CA MET A 129 3.25 -1.56 19.86
C MET A 129 3.75 -2.19 21.17
N ALA A 130 3.62 -1.46 22.27
CA ALA A 130 3.88 -1.94 23.62
C ALA A 130 2.71 -2.80 24.15
N PRO A 131 2.92 -3.62 25.19
CA PRO A 131 1.88 -4.51 25.73
C PRO A 131 0.62 -3.81 26.24
N ASP A 132 0.72 -2.53 26.61
CA ASP A 132 -0.41 -1.70 27.06
C ASP A 132 -1.18 -1.05 25.91
N GLY A 133 -0.78 -1.33 24.66
CA GLY A 133 -1.38 -0.79 23.44
C GLY A 133 -0.85 0.57 23.00
N THR A 134 0.07 1.16 23.75
CA THR A 134 0.80 2.36 23.31
C THR A 134 1.83 2.02 22.24
N TRP A 135 2.36 3.04 21.57
CA TRP A 135 3.38 2.87 20.53
C TRP A 135 4.66 3.59 20.91
N THR A 136 5.80 2.98 20.61
CA THR A 136 7.11 3.59 20.85
C THR A 136 7.31 4.80 19.94
N LYS A 137 8.17 5.73 20.35
CA LYS A 137 8.65 6.76 19.42
C LYS A 137 9.34 6.09 18.23
N PRO A 138 9.08 6.53 16.99
CA PRO A 138 9.77 6.00 15.81
C PRO A 138 11.30 6.04 15.97
N SER A 139 11.92 4.89 15.73
CA SER A 139 13.37 4.69 15.70
C SER A 139 13.84 4.76 14.25
N VAL A 140 14.95 5.45 14.00
CA VAL A 140 15.57 5.54 12.68
C VAL A 140 16.35 4.27 12.40
N LEU A 141 15.89 3.46 11.45
CA LEU A 141 16.59 2.26 10.99
C LEU A 141 17.72 2.62 10.03
N GLN A 142 17.47 3.60 9.16
CA GLN A 142 18.44 4.12 8.23
C GLN A 142 18.21 5.61 8.05
N ALA A 143 19.26 6.39 8.32
CA ALA A 143 19.20 7.83 8.13
C ALA A 143 19.32 8.20 6.64
N GLY A 144 18.51 9.16 6.22
CA GLY A 144 18.72 9.96 5.02
C GLY A 144 19.91 10.90 5.18
N SER A 145 20.14 11.69 4.14
CA SER A 145 21.24 12.66 4.03
C SER A 145 20.78 13.92 3.31
N SER A 146 21.67 14.90 3.18
CA SER A 146 21.37 16.14 2.45
C SER A 146 21.08 15.94 0.95
N THR A 147 21.49 14.81 0.38
CA THR A 147 21.41 14.53 -1.07
C THR A 147 20.65 13.25 -1.39
N THR A 148 20.22 12.51 -0.39
CA THR A 148 19.60 11.19 -0.58
C THR A 148 18.72 10.86 0.60
N GLY A 149 17.46 10.56 0.35
CA GLY A 149 16.51 10.03 1.33
C GLY A 149 15.82 8.79 0.82
N TYR A 150 14.75 8.41 1.52
CA TYR A 150 13.98 7.22 1.21
C TYR A 150 12.53 7.57 0.90
N HIS A 151 11.97 6.78 -0.01
CA HIS A 151 10.56 6.81 -0.39
C HIS A 151 10.01 5.39 -0.25
N CYS A 152 8.70 5.26 -0.02
CA CYS A 152 8.02 3.97 -0.07
C CYS A 152 6.52 4.15 -0.26
N ALA A 153 5.81 3.03 -0.25
CA ALA A 153 4.37 2.94 -0.10
C ALA A 153 4.04 1.91 1.00
N PRO A 154 2.76 1.76 1.41
CA PRO A 154 2.33 0.65 2.27
C PRO A 154 2.41 -0.69 1.51
N THR A 155 3.63 -1.18 1.31
CA THR A 155 3.94 -2.45 0.66
C THR A 155 4.31 -3.52 1.69
N PRO A 156 4.05 -4.81 1.42
CA PRO A 156 4.19 -5.85 2.43
C PRO A 156 5.61 -5.99 3.00
N VAL A 157 5.69 -6.27 4.30
CA VAL A 157 6.89 -6.86 4.93
C VAL A 157 6.73 -8.37 4.89
N VAL A 158 7.63 -9.08 4.24
CA VAL A 158 7.55 -10.54 4.09
C VAL A 158 8.67 -11.24 4.87
N GLN A 159 8.42 -12.47 5.32
CA GLN A 159 9.40 -13.26 6.07
C GLN A 159 9.79 -14.51 5.29
N GLN A 160 11.09 -14.79 5.19
CA GLN A 160 11.64 -15.99 4.55
C GLN A 160 13.01 -16.30 5.14
N ASP A 161 13.33 -17.58 5.36
CA ASP A 161 14.64 -18.06 5.82
C ASP A 161 15.26 -17.29 7.00
N GLY A 162 14.43 -16.93 7.98
CA GLY A 162 14.89 -16.24 9.19
C GLY A 162 15.19 -14.75 8.99
N ALA A 163 14.76 -14.16 7.88
CA ALA A 163 14.86 -12.73 7.63
C ALA A 163 13.50 -12.12 7.24
N LEU A 164 13.39 -10.81 7.45
CA LEU A 164 12.29 -9.96 7.03
C LEU A 164 12.74 -9.11 5.85
N TYR A 165 11.88 -8.90 4.87
CA TYR A 165 12.18 -8.16 3.66
C TYR A 165 11.10 -7.13 3.41
N ARG A 166 11.50 -5.88 3.20
CA ARG A 166 10.63 -4.83 2.67
C ARG A 166 11.36 -4.07 1.58
N ALA A 167 10.71 -3.91 0.44
CA ALA A 167 11.21 -3.07 -0.63
C ALA A 167 10.81 -1.60 -0.38
N LEU A 168 11.73 -0.70 -0.70
CA LEU A 168 11.59 0.75 -0.62
C LEU A 168 12.34 1.36 -1.81
N GLU A 169 12.34 2.68 -1.89
CA GLU A 169 13.13 3.43 -2.85
C GLU A 169 14.12 4.36 -2.16
N GLN A 170 15.23 4.61 -2.85
CA GLN A 170 16.25 5.59 -2.47
C GLN A 170 16.46 6.58 -3.61
N GLY A 171 16.49 7.87 -3.30
CA GLY A 171 16.67 8.91 -4.32
C GLY A 171 17.02 10.28 -3.75
N SER A 172 17.36 11.21 -4.64
CA SER A 172 17.70 12.60 -4.27
C SER A 172 16.49 13.53 -4.22
N ASP A 173 15.45 13.20 -5.00
CA ASP A 173 14.13 13.82 -4.99
C ASP A 173 13.04 12.72 -5.09
N ASN A 174 11.79 13.07 -4.76
CA ASN A 174 10.63 12.18 -4.95
C ASN A 174 10.08 12.32 -6.38
N THR A 175 10.90 12.79 -7.32
CA THR A 175 10.48 12.93 -8.71
C THR A 175 10.46 11.53 -9.32
N PRO A 176 9.32 11.08 -9.90
CA PRO A 176 9.27 9.87 -10.72
C PRO A 176 10.31 10.03 -11.83
N GLY A 177 11.41 9.30 -11.75
CA GLY A 177 12.60 9.81 -12.41
C GLY A 177 13.94 9.42 -11.81
N ASN A 178 14.04 9.45 -10.49
CA ASN A 178 15.30 9.48 -9.76
C ASN A 178 15.35 8.48 -8.59
N LEU A 179 14.50 7.45 -8.63
CA LEU A 179 14.39 6.45 -7.57
C LEU A 179 15.10 5.14 -7.96
N ALA A 180 15.90 4.62 -7.04
CA ALA A 180 16.50 3.30 -7.09
C ALA A 180 15.79 2.38 -6.10
N VAL A 181 15.52 1.14 -6.51
CA VAL A 181 14.89 0.15 -5.62
C VAL A 181 15.93 -0.38 -4.65
N VAL A 182 15.58 -0.44 -3.37
CA VAL A 182 16.35 -1.08 -2.30
C VAL A 182 15.46 -2.06 -1.54
N VAL A 183 16.06 -3.06 -0.90
CA VAL A 183 15.37 -3.92 0.06
C VAL A 183 16.01 -3.77 1.42
N LEU A 184 15.20 -3.45 2.42
CA LEU A 184 15.56 -3.49 3.83
C LEU A 184 15.39 -4.93 4.33
N VAL A 185 16.50 -5.54 4.73
CA VAL A 185 16.61 -6.92 5.19
C VAL A 185 16.81 -6.93 6.70
N GLY A 186 15.83 -7.44 7.43
CA GLY A 186 15.82 -7.53 8.89
C GLY A 186 16.15 -8.94 9.37
N ASN A 187 16.97 -9.05 10.41
CA ASN A 187 17.19 -10.31 11.09
C ASN A 187 15.94 -10.68 11.92
N ALA A 188 15.21 -11.72 11.50
CA ALA A 188 13.98 -12.14 12.18
C ALA A 188 14.25 -12.74 13.57
N SER A 189 15.50 -13.07 13.93
CA SER A 189 15.84 -13.51 15.29
C SER A 189 16.07 -12.35 16.26
N CYS A 190 16.03 -11.10 15.81
CA CYS A 190 16.16 -9.95 16.70
C CYS A 190 14.97 -9.87 17.66
N SER A 191 15.27 -9.71 18.95
CA SER A 191 14.25 -9.55 20.00
C SER A 191 13.50 -8.22 19.92
N ASP A 192 14.10 -7.23 19.27
CA ASP A 192 13.50 -5.91 19.05
C ASP A 192 13.88 -5.35 17.68
N LEU A 193 12.91 -5.33 16.77
CA LEU A 193 13.10 -4.84 15.41
C LEU A 193 13.22 -3.32 15.33
N THR A 194 13.01 -2.57 16.42
CA THR A 194 13.27 -1.12 16.41
C THR A 194 14.76 -0.78 16.49
N VAL A 195 15.62 -1.79 16.67
CA VAL A 195 17.07 -1.61 16.76
C VAL A 195 17.69 -1.56 15.36
N PRO A 196 18.42 -0.48 14.99
CA PRO A 196 18.95 -0.33 13.63
C PRO A 196 19.92 -1.44 13.21
N SER A 197 20.73 -1.97 14.15
CA SER A 197 21.67 -3.06 13.86
C SER A 197 21.00 -4.40 13.52
N CYS A 198 19.67 -4.51 13.64
CA CYS A 198 18.91 -5.66 13.17
C CYS A 198 18.64 -5.62 11.67
N TRP A 199 18.96 -4.51 11.00
CA TRP A 199 18.61 -4.28 9.60
C TRP A 199 19.83 -3.96 8.76
N GLN A 200 19.74 -4.32 7.48
CA GLN A 200 20.72 -4.03 6.45
C GLN A 200 19.99 -3.65 5.16
N LEU A 201 20.57 -2.77 4.37
CA LEU A 201 20.06 -2.44 3.04
C LEU A 201 20.85 -3.15 1.96
N THR A 202 20.16 -3.54 0.90
CA THR A 202 20.79 -3.96 -0.36
C THR A 202 21.50 -2.79 -1.04
N THR A 203 22.36 -3.12 -1.99
CA THR A 203 22.82 -2.11 -2.96
C THR A 203 21.62 -1.58 -3.76
N PRO A 204 21.50 -0.26 -4.01
CA PRO A 204 20.40 0.30 -4.79
C PRO A 204 20.46 -0.15 -6.25
N LEU A 205 19.35 -0.63 -6.79
CA LEU A 205 19.21 -0.93 -8.21
C LEU A 205 18.60 0.28 -8.91
N VAL A 206 19.34 0.84 -9.87
CA VAL A 206 18.90 1.98 -10.69
C VAL A 206 18.21 1.48 -11.95
N TRP A 207 17.17 2.19 -12.39
CA TRP A 207 16.47 1.88 -13.64
C TRP A 207 17.42 1.90 -14.85
N ASN A 208 17.26 0.93 -15.75
CA ASN A 208 17.91 0.93 -17.04
C ASN A 208 16.88 0.99 -18.18
N PRO A 209 16.82 2.08 -18.97
CA PRO A 209 15.90 2.21 -20.10
C PRO A 209 16.01 1.09 -21.14
N ALA A 210 17.16 0.42 -21.24
CA ALA A 210 17.35 -0.71 -22.13
C ALA A 210 16.42 -1.90 -21.81
N TRP A 211 15.90 -2.02 -20.58
CA TRP A 211 15.00 -3.11 -20.18
C TRP A 211 13.64 -3.08 -20.87
N ILE A 212 13.16 -1.91 -21.33
CA ILE A 212 11.93 -1.77 -22.10
C ILE A 212 12.17 -1.54 -23.59
N GLY A 213 13.42 -1.58 -24.04
CA GLY A 213 13.80 -1.33 -25.44
C GLY A 213 13.45 0.08 -25.94
N GLN A 214 13.16 1.03 -25.04
CA GLN A 214 12.81 2.41 -25.38
C GLN A 214 13.90 3.36 -24.88
N SER A 215 14.51 4.10 -25.80
CA SER A 215 15.53 5.10 -25.50
C SER A 215 14.98 6.46 -25.09
N THR A 216 13.65 6.65 -25.11
CA THR A 216 13.00 7.97 -25.00
C THR A 216 12.10 8.15 -23.78
N VAL A 217 12.04 7.20 -22.84
CA VAL A 217 11.36 7.46 -21.56
C VAL A 217 12.27 8.34 -20.71
N SER A 218 11.92 9.62 -20.56
CA SER A 218 12.63 10.53 -19.66
C SER A 218 12.28 10.18 -18.20
N GLY A 219 13.28 9.78 -17.40
CA GLY A 219 13.14 9.43 -15.97
C GLY A 219 13.19 7.92 -15.66
N THR A 220 13.32 7.54 -14.38
CA THR A 220 13.01 6.21 -13.83
C THR A 220 11.50 6.02 -13.74
N PRO A 221 10.92 5.13 -14.53
CA PRO A 221 9.49 4.90 -14.56
C PRO A 221 9.05 3.93 -13.48
N TRP A 222 9.66 3.91 -12.30
CA TRP A 222 9.36 2.86 -11.31
C TRP A 222 9.40 3.39 -9.88
N GLU A 223 8.50 2.87 -9.05
CA GLU A 223 8.39 3.22 -7.64
C GLU A 223 7.48 2.23 -6.91
N GLU A 224 7.31 2.43 -5.60
CA GLU A 224 6.38 1.69 -4.73
C GLU A 224 6.54 0.16 -4.81
N ALA A 225 7.80 -0.28 -4.73
CA ALA A 225 8.20 -1.66 -4.82
C ALA A 225 7.67 -2.51 -3.64
N GLY A 226 7.24 -3.73 -3.93
CA GLY A 226 6.78 -4.71 -2.94
C GLY A 226 7.60 -6.00 -2.99
N ALA A 227 8.12 -6.43 -1.83
CA ALA A 227 8.81 -7.70 -1.70
C ALA A 227 7.81 -8.87 -1.60
N ILE A 228 8.14 -10.00 -2.23
CA ILE A 228 7.27 -11.17 -2.36
C ILE A 228 8.13 -12.43 -2.15
N VAL A 229 7.66 -13.33 -1.28
CA VAL A 229 8.26 -14.66 -1.15
C VAL A 229 7.79 -15.50 -2.32
N THR A 230 8.73 -16.03 -3.08
CA THR A 230 8.41 -16.94 -4.18
C THR A 230 8.13 -18.35 -3.64
N LYS A 231 7.41 -19.17 -4.42
CA LYS A 231 7.10 -20.57 -4.04
C LYS A 231 8.31 -21.45 -3.76
N ASN A 232 9.48 -21.13 -4.33
CA ASN A 232 10.73 -21.83 -4.07
C ASN A 232 11.51 -21.23 -2.88
N GLY A 233 10.94 -20.28 -2.14
CA GLY A 233 11.57 -19.67 -0.96
C GLY A 233 12.59 -18.57 -1.27
N SER A 234 12.68 -18.10 -2.52
CA SER A 234 13.49 -16.92 -2.87
C SER A 234 12.69 -15.62 -2.65
N ILE A 235 13.33 -14.48 -2.84
CA ILE A 235 12.68 -13.17 -2.76
C ILE A 235 12.62 -12.54 -4.15
N ALA A 236 11.40 -12.25 -4.59
CA ALA A 236 11.12 -11.39 -5.72
C ALA A 236 10.70 -10.00 -5.24
N VAL A 237 10.88 -9.00 -6.09
CA VAL A 237 10.35 -7.64 -5.86
C VAL A 237 9.57 -7.23 -7.10
N MET A 238 8.34 -6.79 -6.91
CA MET A 238 7.49 -6.33 -8.01
C MET A 238 7.25 -4.84 -7.86
N VAL A 239 7.45 -4.09 -8.93
CA VAL A 239 7.54 -2.62 -8.91
C VAL A 239 6.51 -2.04 -9.86
N ARG A 240 5.79 -1.01 -9.38
CA ARG A 240 4.88 -0.21 -10.20
C ARG A 240 5.65 0.52 -11.29
N LEU A 241 5.01 0.76 -12.44
CA LEU A 241 5.61 1.49 -13.56
C LEU A 241 4.87 2.78 -13.93
N ASP A 242 5.61 3.88 -13.99
CA ASP A 242 5.16 5.27 -14.23
C ASP A 242 5.75 5.83 -15.52
N GLY A 243 4.96 6.30 -16.48
CA GLY A 243 5.49 7.00 -17.67
C GLY A 243 5.50 6.21 -18.99
N PRO A 244 6.06 4.98 -19.12
CA PRO A 244 5.92 4.16 -20.33
C PRO A 244 4.44 3.87 -20.62
N VAL A 245 3.65 3.80 -19.55
CA VAL A 245 2.21 3.57 -19.56
C VAL A 245 1.39 4.86 -19.67
N GLU A 246 1.97 6.06 -19.60
CA GLU A 246 1.21 7.30 -19.81
C GLU A 246 1.02 7.62 -21.30
N ALA A 247 1.97 7.21 -22.12
CA ALA A 247 1.91 7.31 -23.59
C ALA A 247 1.39 6.03 -24.26
N CYS A 248 0.89 5.07 -23.49
CA CYS A 248 0.37 3.82 -24.05
C CYS A 248 -0.82 4.07 -24.98
N GLN A 249 -0.92 3.27 -26.04
CA GLN A 249 -2.00 3.32 -27.02
C GLN A 249 -2.93 2.11 -26.93
N THR A 250 -2.47 1.02 -26.29
CA THR A 250 -3.26 -0.19 -26.07
C THR A 250 -3.34 -0.54 -24.58
N LEU A 251 -4.41 -1.24 -24.17
CA LEU A 251 -4.55 -1.71 -22.79
C LEU A 251 -3.38 -2.59 -22.33
N GLU A 252 -2.79 -3.37 -23.25
CA GLU A 252 -1.63 -4.23 -22.97
C GLU A 252 -0.36 -3.42 -22.71
N GLU A 253 -0.19 -2.29 -23.39
CA GLU A 253 0.92 -1.37 -23.13
C GLU A 253 0.76 -0.67 -21.78
N CYS A 254 -0.46 -0.31 -21.39
CA CYS A 254 -0.72 0.44 -20.16
C CYS A 254 -0.61 -0.39 -18.88
N ASN A 255 -0.80 -1.71 -18.97
CA ASN A 255 -0.97 -2.59 -17.80
C ASN A 255 0.27 -3.49 -17.65
N ARG A 256 1.28 -3.00 -16.93
CA ARG A 256 2.59 -3.65 -16.76
C ARG A 256 3.18 -3.38 -15.38
N ALA A 257 4.04 -4.29 -14.93
CA ALA A 257 4.87 -4.12 -13.74
C ALA A 257 6.28 -4.65 -14.01
N ALA A 258 7.28 -4.10 -13.32
CA ALA A 258 8.62 -4.68 -13.33
C ALA A 258 8.73 -5.78 -12.28
N LEU A 259 9.47 -6.83 -12.63
CA LEU A 259 9.82 -7.94 -11.75
C LEU A 259 11.34 -7.96 -11.56
N LEU A 260 11.76 -8.03 -10.32
CA LEU A 260 13.15 -8.14 -9.89
C LEU A 260 13.33 -9.40 -9.05
N SER A 261 14.55 -9.91 -9.02
CA SER A 261 15.00 -10.95 -8.09
C SER A 261 16.02 -10.38 -7.12
N LEU A 262 15.97 -10.81 -5.86
CA LEU A 262 16.99 -10.52 -4.86
C LEU A 262 17.89 -11.74 -4.65
N ASP A 263 19.20 -11.58 -4.87
CA ASP A 263 20.19 -12.52 -4.34
C ASP A 263 20.41 -12.21 -2.85
N THR A 264 19.93 -13.09 -1.99
CA THR A 264 20.01 -12.90 -0.54
C THR A 264 21.42 -13.15 0.03
N GLY A 265 22.31 -13.80 -0.72
CA GLY A 265 23.69 -14.04 -0.32
C GLY A 265 24.59 -12.83 -0.54
N SER A 266 24.39 -12.11 -1.65
CA SER A 266 25.13 -10.88 -1.98
C SER A 266 24.40 -9.58 -1.61
N LEU A 267 23.10 -9.65 -1.31
CA LEU A 267 22.22 -8.49 -1.12
C LEU A 267 22.15 -7.59 -2.36
N GLU A 268 22.06 -8.22 -3.54
CA GLU A 268 21.95 -7.53 -4.83
C GLU A 268 20.61 -7.81 -5.51
N LEU A 269 19.99 -6.74 -6.03
CA LEU A 269 18.79 -6.82 -6.85
C LEU A 269 19.18 -6.94 -8.32
N HIS A 270 18.44 -7.76 -9.07
CA HIS A 270 18.59 -7.93 -10.50
C HIS A 270 17.25 -7.76 -11.20
N PHE A 271 17.26 -7.06 -12.34
CA PHE A 271 16.12 -7.03 -13.23
C PHE A 271 15.84 -8.43 -13.79
N ALA A 272 14.59 -8.88 -13.68
CA ALA A 272 14.14 -10.14 -14.23
C ALA A 272 13.30 -9.94 -15.49
N ASP A 273 12.23 -9.13 -15.42
CA ASP A 273 11.32 -8.94 -16.54
C ASP A 273 10.41 -7.69 -16.39
N ILE A 274 9.69 -7.33 -17.46
CA ILE A 274 8.51 -6.47 -17.44
C ILE A 274 7.30 -7.32 -17.80
N VAL A 275 6.49 -7.66 -16.80
CA VAL A 275 5.37 -8.60 -16.96
C VAL A 275 4.07 -7.88 -17.30
N ALA A 276 3.22 -8.55 -18.08
CA ALA A 276 1.84 -8.11 -18.27
C ALA A 276 1.10 -8.23 -16.92
N PHE A 277 0.66 -7.10 -16.39
CA PHE A 277 0.07 -7.02 -15.06
C PHE A 277 -1.05 -6.00 -15.06
N PRO A 278 -2.28 -6.33 -14.60
CA PRO A 278 -3.46 -5.46 -14.69
C PRO A 278 -3.44 -4.27 -13.72
N SER A 279 -2.37 -3.50 -13.74
CA SER A 279 -2.17 -2.21 -13.07
C SER A 279 -1.21 -1.38 -13.91
N SER A 280 -1.31 -0.06 -13.82
CA SER A 280 -0.35 0.87 -14.39
C SER A 280 0.48 1.50 -13.25
N CYS A 281 0.60 2.82 -13.27
CA CYS A 281 1.15 3.69 -12.25
C CYS A 281 0.22 3.85 -11.03
N ASN A 282 -0.32 2.74 -10.52
CA ASN A 282 -1.08 2.71 -9.29
C ASN A 282 -0.49 1.64 -8.38
N LYS A 283 -0.30 2.00 -7.10
CA LYS A 283 0.20 1.09 -6.07
C LYS A 283 -0.61 -0.21 -6.04
N PHE A 284 0.09 -1.33 -5.91
CA PHE A 284 -0.49 -2.64 -5.64
C PHE A 284 0.26 -3.36 -4.52
N ALA A 285 -0.36 -4.40 -3.97
CA ALA A 285 0.30 -5.35 -3.08
C ALA A 285 0.05 -6.77 -3.58
N VAL A 286 1.10 -7.58 -3.61
CA VAL A 286 1.04 -9.00 -3.98
C VAL A 286 1.35 -9.84 -2.75
N LYS A 287 0.47 -10.77 -2.38
CA LYS A 287 0.68 -11.67 -1.24
C LYS A 287 0.42 -13.10 -1.67
N LEU A 288 1.34 -14.00 -1.32
CA LEU A 288 1.16 -15.43 -1.48
C LEU A 288 0.15 -15.93 -0.44
N LEU A 289 -0.91 -16.60 -0.89
CA LEU A 289 -1.74 -17.44 -0.05
C LEU A 289 -1.27 -18.88 -0.23
N SER A 290 -0.62 -19.43 0.80
CA SER A 290 -0.27 -20.85 0.88
C SER A 290 -1.02 -21.47 2.05
N ASP A 291 -2.03 -22.27 1.75
CA ASP A 291 -2.50 -23.30 2.67
C ASP A 291 -1.62 -24.55 2.50
N GLN A 292 -1.34 -25.21 3.63
CA GLN A 292 -0.51 -26.40 3.72
C GLN A 292 -1.16 -27.56 2.96
N GLY A 293 -1.05 -27.58 1.63
CA GLY A 293 -1.70 -28.55 0.76
C GLY A 293 -1.86 -28.13 -0.71
N HIS A 294 -1.67 -26.86 -1.06
CA HIS A 294 -1.81 -26.36 -2.43
C HIS A 294 -0.50 -25.89 -3.04
N ASP A 295 -0.41 -25.96 -4.37
CA ASP A 295 0.47 -25.09 -5.14
C ASP A 295 -0.02 -23.65 -4.93
N GLY A 296 0.44 -22.98 -3.86
CA GLY A 296 -0.12 -21.70 -3.37
C GLY A 296 -0.36 -20.65 -4.46
N GLN A 297 -1.18 -19.64 -4.21
CA GLN A 297 -1.54 -18.68 -5.24
C GLN A 297 -1.15 -17.26 -4.81
N TYR A 298 -0.54 -16.50 -5.71
CA TYR A 298 -0.38 -15.06 -5.50
C TYR A 298 -1.68 -14.38 -5.86
N PHE A 299 -2.16 -13.47 -5.00
CA PHE A 299 -3.25 -12.56 -5.34
C PHE A 299 -2.77 -11.12 -5.30
N ALA A 300 -3.49 -10.27 -6.04
CA ALA A 300 -3.33 -8.83 -5.99
C ALA A 300 -4.68 -8.14 -6.23
N LEU A 301 -4.86 -7.00 -5.57
CA LEU A 301 -5.91 -6.04 -5.89
C LEU A 301 -5.28 -4.88 -6.65
N THR A 302 -5.76 -4.64 -7.86
CA THR A 302 -5.10 -3.73 -8.80
C THR A 302 -6.07 -2.71 -9.37
N ASN A 303 -5.54 -1.56 -9.77
CA ASN A 303 -6.26 -0.54 -10.54
C ASN A 303 -5.83 -0.62 -12.01
N PRO A 304 -6.53 -1.40 -12.85
CA PRO A 304 -6.17 -1.51 -14.27
C PRO A 304 -6.57 -0.25 -15.03
N VAL A 305 -5.81 0.07 -16.07
CA VAL A 305 -6.32 0.93 -17.16
C VAL A 305 -7.32 0.11 -17.97
N THR A 306 -8.54 0.61 -18.14
CA THR A 306 -9.61 -0.09 -18.86
C THR A 306 -10.12 0.65 -20.10
N LEU A 307 -9.67 1.88 -20.32
CA LEU A 307 -10.05 2.72 -21.45
C LEU A 307 -8.78 3.31 -22.07
N VAL A 308 -8.71 3.39 -23.40
CA VAL A 308 -7.62 4.07 -24.10
C VAL A 308 -8.16 4.85 -25.32
N PRO A 309 -7.60 6.03 -25.64
CA PRO A 309 -6.61 6.76 -24.86
C PRO A 309 -7.25 7.47 -23.65
N VAL A 310 -6.71 7.27 -22.44
CA VAL A 310 -7.25 7.86 -21.19
C VAL A 310 -7.24 9.39 -21.23
N THR A 311 -6.28 9.99 -21.95
CA THR A 311 -6.16 11.44 -22.14
C THR A 311 -7.39 12.09 -22.77
N SER A 312 -8.21 11.34 -23.51
CA SER A 312 -9.49 11.84 -24.04
C SER A 312 -10.49 12.21 -22.96
N TYR A 313 -10.27 11.74 -21.72
CA TYR A 313 -11.11 11.99 -20.55
C TYR A 313 -10.52 13.07 -19.62
N GLY A 314 -9.45 13.77 -20.03
CA GLY A 314 -8.84 14.84 -19.24
C GLY A 314 -8.03 14.34 -18.03
N ILE A 315 -7.79 13.04 -17.93
CA ILE A 315 -6.94 12.41 -16.91
C ILE A 315 -5.82 11.60 -17.59
N GLY A 316 -4.68 11.42 -16.90
CA GLY A 316 -3.62 10.50 -17.32
C GLY A 316 -3.96 9.05 -16.97
N THR A 317 -3.20 8.07 -17.47
CA THR A 317 -3.43 6.65 -17.14
C THR A 317 -3.30 6.36 -15.64
N CYS A 318 -2.45 7.12 -14.94
CA CYS A 318 -2.32 7.05 -13.48
C CYS A 318 -3.56 7.55 -12.74
N GLY A 319 -4.44 8.32 -13.40
CA GLY A 319 -5.65 8.86 -12.82
C GLY A 319 -6.81 7.87 -12.77
N GLN A 320 -6.79 6.79 -13.56
CA GLN A 320 -7.87 5.82 -13.56
C GLN A 320 -7.82 4.93 -12.31
N ARG A 321 -8.51 5.33 -11.24
CA ARG A 321 -8.56 4.64 -9.94
C ARG A 321 -9.97 4.19 -9.56
N ASN A 322 -10.96 4.37 -10.43
CA ASN A 322 -12.39 4.12 -10.16
C ASN A 322 -12.81 2.64 -10.25
N VAL A 323 -11.89 1.73 -10.57
CA VAL A 323 -12.13 0.28 -10.68
C VAL A 323 -10.98 -0.49 -10.04
N VAL A 324 -11.31 -1.57 -9.33
CA VAL A 324 -10.36 -2.52 -8.72
C VAL A 324 -10.68 -3.93 -9.21
N LYS A 325 -9.66 -4.65 -9.66
CA LYS A 325 -9.74 -6.07 -10.01
C LYS A 325 -9.07 -6.95 -8.97
N LEU A 326 -9.64 -8.12 -8.72
CA LEU A 326 -8.94 -9.23 -8.09
C LEU A 326 -8.22 -10.00 -9.19
N THR A 327 -6.94 -10.26 -8.97
CA THR A 327 -6.08 -10.93 -9.95
C THR A 327 -5.23 -11.96 -9.23
N SER A 328 -4.88 -13.02 -9.93
CA SER A 328 -4.08 -14.08 -9.33
C SER A 328 -3.00 -14.60 -10.27
N SER A 329 -1.92 -15.14 -9.72
CA SER A 329 -0.84 -15.74 -10.51
C SER A 329 -0.27 -16.98 -9.82
N PRO A 330 0.11 -18.01 -10.59
CA PRO A 330 0.84 -19.15 -10.05
C PRO A 330 2.36 -18.89 -9.93
N ASP A 331 2.90 -17.89 -10.61
CA ASP A 331 4.35 -17.74 -10.84
C ASP A 331 4.87 -16.28 -10.89
N LEU A 332 4.02 -15.29 -10.61
CA LEU A 332 4.28 -13.84 -10.71
C LEU A 332 4.45 -13.30 -12.14
N ILE A 333 4.41 -14.17 -13.15
CA ILE A 333 4.60 -13.81 -14.56
C ILE A 333 3.26 -13.85 -15.30
N HIS A 334 2.53 -14.95 -15.14
CA HIS A 334 1.25 -15.17 -15.80
C HIS A 334 0.10 -14.80 -14.86
N TRP A 335 -0.54 -13.66 -15.13
CA TRP A 335 -1.64 -13.15 -14.32
C TRP A 335 -3.00 -13.47 -14.92
N HIS A 336 -3.89 -14.00 -14.09
CA HIS A 336 -5.29 -14.27 -14.38
C HIS A 336 -6.18 -13.19 -13.79
N ASP A 337 -7.06 -12.62 -14.61
CA ASP A 337 -8.11 -11.70 -14.18
C ASP A 337 -9.28 -12.46 -13.54
N CYS A 338 -9.51 -12.25 -12.24
CA CYS A 338 -10.60 -12.86 -11.48
C CYS A 338 -11.85 -11.97 -11.39
N GLY A 339 -11.87 -10.86 -12.13
CA GLY A 339 -12.99 -9.94 -12.23
C GLY A 339 -12.87 -8.68 -11.36
N ILE A 340 -13.79 -7.76 -11.62
CA ILE A 340 -13.94 -6.50 -10.87
C ILE A 340 -14.56 -6.80 -9.50
N VAL A 341 -13.93 -6.26 -8.45
CA VAL A 341 -14.36 -6.46 -7.06
C VAL A 341 -14.74 -5.17 -6.36
N LEU A 342 -14.22 -4.02 -6.82
CA LEU A 342 -14.68 -2.70 -6.43
C LEU A 342 -14.79 -1.81 -7.68
N TRP A 343 -15.79 -0.95 -7.74
CA TRP A 343 -15.99 -0.01 -8.86
C TRP A 343 -16.76 1.22 -8.40
N ASP A 344 -16.78 2.26 -9.22
CA ASP A 344 -17.65 3.40 -8.98
C ASP A 344 -19.14 3.03 -9.19
N ASP A 345 -19.87 2.92 -8.07
CA ASP A 345 -21.31 2.68 -8.03
C ASP A 345 -22.12 3.96 -7.70
N THR A 346 -21.52 5.14 -7.76
CA THR A 346 -22.17 6.42 -7.42
C THR A 346 -23.20 6.89 -8.45
N GLY A 347 -23.17 6.32 -9.65
CA GLY A 347 -24.01 6.74 -10.79
C GLY A 347 -23.49 7.95 -11.55
N LEU A 348 -22.27 8.41 -11.25
CA LEU A 348 -21.59 9.47 -12.00
C LEU A 348 -21.38 9.07 -13.48
N ALA A 349 -21.37 10.07 -14.36
CA ALA A 349 -20.93 9.88 -15.74
C ALA A 349 -19.45 9.50 -15.77
N VAL A 350 -18.99 8.86 -16.85
CA VAL A 350 -17.60 8.33 -16.95
C VAL A 350 -16.55 9.40 -16.63
N ASN A 351 -16.66 10.63 -17.16
CA ASN A 351 -15.69 11.68 -16.88
C ASN A 351 -15.65 12.06 -15.40
N ASP A 352 -16.81 12.19 -14.76
CA ASP A 352 -16.90 12.55 -13.35
C ASP A 352 -16.43 11.40 -12.45
N SER A 353 -16.74 10.16 -12.83
CA SER A 353 -16.24 8.95 -12.16
C SER A 353 -14.71 8.92 -12.15
N LEU A 354 -14.09 9.19 -13.31
CA LEU A 354 -12.64 9.25 -13.45
C LEU A 354 -12.03 10.44 -12.69
N ALA A 355 -12.72 11.57 -12.59
CA ALA A 355 -12.23 12.76 -11.92
C ALA A 355 -12.37 12.70 -10.39
N TYR A 356 -13.44 12.09 -9.88
CA TYR A 356 -13.83 12.19 -8.48
C TYR A 356 -13.77 10.88 -7.71
N THR A 357 -13.83 9.72 -8.39
CA THR A 357 -13.85 8.42 -7.71
C THR A 357 -12.51 7.70 -7.83
N GLY A 358 -11.91 7.33 -6.68
CA GLY A 358 -10.72 6.51 -6.61
C GLY A 358 -10.82 5.49 -5.47
N LEU A 359 -10.58 4.22 -5.76
CA LEU A 359 -10.59 3.09 -4.83
C LEU A 359 -9.24 2.37 -4.97
N GLN A 360 -8.29 2.66 -4.08
CA GLN A 360 -6.87 2.56 -4.45
C GLN A 360 -5.93 2.29 -3.29
N TYR A 361 -4.64 2.12 -3.61
CA TYR A 361 -3.52 1.94 -2.68
C TYR A 361 -3.67 0.73 -1.75
N ILE A 362 -4.46 -0.24 -2.17
CA ILE A 362 -5.04 -1.27 -1.30
C ILE A 362 -3.96 -2.11 -0.62
N ASP A 363 -4.11 -2.30 0.69
CA ASP A 363 -3.46 -3.35 1.47
C ASP A 363 -4.54 -4.31 1.99
N TYR A 364 -4.18 -5.57 2.25
CA TYR A 364 -5.17 -6.57 2.63
C TYR A 364 -4.61 -7.73 3.45
N ILE A 365 -5.50 -8.41 4.16
CA ILE A 365 -5.21 -9.67 4.86
C ILE A 365 -6.12 -10.78 4.35
N TYR A 366 -5.66 -12.02 4.49
CA TYR A 366 -6.47 -13.20 4.28
C TYR A 366 -7.10 -13.63 5.60
N GLU A 367 -8.37 -14.01 5.54
CA GLU A 367 -9.07 -14.73 6.60
C GLU A 367 -9.83 -15.87 5.92
N ASP A 368 -9.31 -17.09 6.09
CA ASP A 368 -9.77 -18.30 5.40
C ASP A 368 -9.78 -18.12 3.87
N THR A 369 -10.95 -18.20 3.23
CA THR A 369 -11.13 -18.02 1.77
C THR A 369 -11.45 -16.58 1.39
N ASN A 370 -11.46 -15.66 2.35
CA ASN A 370 -11.80 -14.26 2.14
C ASN A 370 -10.56 -13.37 2.20
N LEU A 371 -10.69 -12.21 1.57
CA LEU A 371 -9.71 -11.14 1.60
C LEU A 371 -10.37 -9.89 2.19
N TYR A 372 -9.80 -9.35 3.27
CA TYR A 372 -10.21 -8.08 3.85
C TYR A 372 -9.24 -6.97 3.45
N ALA A 373 -9.74 -5.97 2.72
CA ALA A 373 -8.95 -4.94 2.07
C ALA A 373 -9.17 -3.58 2.72
N ALA A 374 -8.09 -2.93 3.17
CA ALA A 374 -8.09 -1.51 3.51
C ALA A 374 -7.88 -0.67 2.24
N VAL A 375 -8.83 0.21 1.96
CA VAL A 375 -8.93 0.95 0.70
C VAL A 375 -8.86 2.45 0.99
N ARG A 376 -7.88 3.13 0.39
CA ARG A 376 -7.88 4.59 0.30
C ARG A 376 -8.94 4.97 -0.72
N ALA A 377 -9.94 5.73 -0.31
CA ALA A 377 -11.09 6.03 -1.13
C ALA A 377 -11.31 7.54 -1.26
N GLY A 378 -11.19 8.06 -2.49
CA GLY A 378 -11.87 9.27 -2.91
C GLY A 378 -13.26 8.86 -3.37
N TYR A 379 -14.28 9.01 -2.52
CA TYR A 379 -15.58 8.43 -2.78
C TYR A 379 -16.70 9.21 -2.10
N ARG A 380 -17.78 9.50 -2.85
CA ARG A 380 -19.00 10.19 -2.39
C ARG A 380 -18.69 11.48 -1.60
N GLY A 381 -18.37 12.55 -2.33
CA GLY A 381 -17.97 13.85 -1.78
C GLY A 381 -16.45 14.02 -1.64
N SER A 382 -15.67 13.33 -2.47
CA SER A 382 -14.23 13.55 -2.63
C SER A 382 -13.96 14.74 -3.54
N VAL A 383 -12.83 15.44 -3.29
CA VAL A 383 -12.40 16.57 -4.13
C VAL A 383 -11.91 16.08 -5.48
N THR A 384 -11.12 14.99 -5.48
CA THR A 384 -10.69 14.27 -6.68
C THR A 384 -10.59 12.77 -6.39
N TYR A 385 -10.36 11.96 -7.42
CA TYR A 385 -10.01 10.54 -7.27
C TYR A 385 -8.76 10.35 -6.39
N HIS A 386 -7.84 11.31 -6.38
CA HIS A 386 -6.57 11.25 -5.64
C HIS A 386 -6.77 11.73 -4.20
N ASP A 387 -7.46 12.85 -4.04
CA ASP A 387 -7.64 13.57 -2.78
C ASP A 387 -8.74 12.90 -1.95
N ALA A 388 -8.34 11.75 -1.41
CA ALA A 388 -9.20 10.77 -0.78
C ALA A 388 -9.74 11.26 0.58
N ASN A 389 -11.02 11.04 0.80
CA ASN A 389 -11.74 11.46 1.99
C ASN A 389 -12.06 10.30 2.93
N ARG A 390 -11.76 9.04 2.57
CA ARG A 390 -12.15 7.86 3.34
C ARG A 390 -11.06 6.80 3.41
N LEU A 391 -11.02 6.11 4.55
CA LEU A 391 -10.43 4.78 4.68
C LEU A 391 -11.57 3.78 4.85
N LEU A 392 -11.72 2.88 3.88
CA LEU A 392 -12.77 1.85 3.89
C LEU A 392 -12.16 0.47 4.09
N VAL A 393 -12.96 -0.46 4.63
CA VAL A 393 -12.64 -1.90 4.65
C VAL A 393 -13.65 -2.66 3.80
N ALA A 394 -13.15 -3.42 2.83
CA ALA A 394 -13.95 -4.31 1.98
C ALA A 394 -13.71 -5.78 2.33
N ASN A 395 -14.72 -6.63 2.17
CA ASN A 395 -14.61 -8.09 2.31
C ASN A 395 -14.89 -8.78 0.97
N ILE A 396 -13.83 -9.23 0.30
CA ILE A 396 -13.93 -9.97 -0.95
C ILE A 396 -14.00 -11.47 -0.60
N THR A 397 -15.21 -12.02 -0.69
CA THR A 397 -15.49 -13.39 -0.27
C THR A 397 -15.11 -14.43 -1.32
N ASP A 398 -14.65 -15.59 -0.87
CA ASP A 398 -14.36 -16.78 -1.70
C ASP A 398 -13.48 -16.47 -2.93
N ILE A 399 -12.26 -15.99 -2.66
CA ILE A 399 -11.32 -15.57 -3.71
C ILE A 399 -10.90 -16.71 -4.64
N TRP A 400 -10.92 -17.95 -4.15
CA TRP A 400 -10.63 -19.14 -4.94
C TRP A 400 -11.72 -19.36 -6.01
N ALA A 401 -12.99 -19.38 -5.60
CA ALA A 401 -14.10 -19.54 -6.54
C ALA A 401 -14.16 -18.38 -7.54
N ARG A 402 -13.92 -17.14 -7.09
CA ARG A 402 -13.87 -15.96 -7.99
C ARG A 402 -12.81 -16.09 -9.08
N CYS A 403 -11.67 -16.68 -8.75
CA CYS A 403 -10.60 -16.93 -9.72
C CYS A 403 -10.76 -18.24 -10.50
N ASN A 404 -11.90 -18.94 -10.39
CA ASN A 404 -12.12 -20.29 -10.94
C ASN A 404 -11.01 -21.28 -10.53
N LEU A 405 -10.45 -21.08 -9.34
CA LEU A 405 -9.46 -21.96 -8.75
C LEU A 405 -10.19 -22.87 -7.77
N THR A 406 -9.90 -24.17 -7.81
CA THR A 406 -10.43 -25.06 -6.79
C THR A 406 -9.53 -25.01 -5.57
N ALA A 407 -10.13 -24.82 -4.39
CA ALA A 407 -9.49 -25.05 -3.10
C ALA A 407 -9.12 -26.54 -2.88
N SER A 408 -9.07 -27.36 -3.94
CA SER A 408 -8.61 -28.76 -3.93
C SER A 408 -7.74 -29.14 -5.15
N GLY A 409 -7.17 -28.18 -5.90
CA GLY A 409 -6.15 -28.46 -6.93
C GLY A 409 -6.62 -29.30 -8.14
N ARG A 410 -7.92 -29.42 -8.38
CA ARG A 410 -8.47 -30.02 -9.61
C ARG A 410 -9.22 -28.95 -10.38
N ARG A 411 -8.66 -28.46 -11.50
CA ARG A 411 -9.51 -27.84 -12.52
C ARG A 411 -10.55 -28.89 -12.99
N PRO A 412 -11.77 -28.48 -13.38
CA PRO A 412 -12.80 -29.40 -13.85
C PRO A 412 -12.32 -30.32 -14.98
#